data_AF-A0A353D2T6-F1
#
_entry.id   AF-A0A353D2T6-F1
#
_cell.length_a   1.000
_cell.length_b   1.000
_cell.length_c   1.000
_cell.angle_alpha   90.00
_cell.angle_beta   90.00
_cell.angle_gamma   90.00
#
_symmetry.space_group_name_H-M   'P 1'
#
loop_
_entity.id
_entity.type
_entity.pdbx_description
1 polymer ?
#
loop_
_entity_poly.entity_id
_entity_poly.type
_entity_poly.pdbx_seq_one_letter_code
_entity_poly.pdbx_strand_id
1 'polypeptide(L)'
;MRDNIRLLVTFGFMAVLALMFSLAAISLLQLQSINASMEKLVEVTNVKTAAVNDMRDAIRLRANSLKTMRLTEDIFERDAEHQHFINHAGKYRVAREKLVNLGLNGKEAAINRQLQQLTIASQPYNDDASELLMSEAPEEEINIVMEQASILQGLILDKLEELVQHEQQNTQAA
;
A
#
# COMPACT_ATOMS: atom_id res chain seq x y z
N MET A 1 -5.93 -53.38 51.83
CA MET A 1 -5.24 -52.07 51.83
C MET A 1 -4.29 -51.87 50.64
N ARG A 2 -3.47 -52.86 50.27
CA ARG A 2 -2.46 -52.74 49.20
C ARG A 2 -3.04 -52.49 47.79
N ASP A 3 -4.21 -53.06 47.47
CA ASP A 3 -4.86 -52.90 46.16
C ASP A 3 -5.48 -51.52 45.94
N ASN A 4 -6.03 -50.91 47.00
CA ASN A 4 -6.63 -49.56 46.94
C ASN A 4 -5.56 -48.49 46.68
N ILE A 5 -4.35 -48.67 47.23
CA ILE A 5 -3.21 -47.77 46.99
C ILE A 5 -2.76 -47.88 45.54
N ARG A 6 -2.70 -49.10 44.98
CA ARG A 6 -2.31 -49.32 43.57
C ARG A 6 -3.29 -48.66 42.60
N LEU A 7 -4.60 -48.83 42.84
CA LEU A 7 -5.66 -48.19 42.06
C LEU A 7 -5.56 -46.66 42.11
N LEU A 8 -5.40 -46.08 43.31
CA LEU A 8 -5.28 -44.64 43.50
C LEU A 8 -4.08 -44.06 42.72
N VAL A 9 -2.93 -44.73 42.77
CA VAL A 9 -1.72 -44.33 42.05
C VAL A 9 -1.92 -44.40 40.54
N THR A 10 -2.54 -45.48 40.03
CA THR A 10 -2.81 -45.61 38.58
C THR A 10 -3.78 -44.53 38.10
N PHE A 11 -4.86 -44.24 38.84
CA PHE A 11 -5.79 -43.17 38.48
C PHE A 11 -5.13 -41.79 38.51
N GLY A 12 -4.32 -41.49 39.54
CA GLY A 12 -3.57 -40.24 39.61
C GLY A 12 -2.61 -40.08 38.43
N PHE A 13 -1.89 -41.15 38.08
CA PHE A 13 -0.99 -41.16 36.93
C PHE A 13 -1.73 -40.97 35.60
N MET A 14 -2.85 -41.67 35.39
CA MET A 14 -3.67 -41.51 34.17
C MET A 14 -4.29 -40.13 34.07
N ALA A 15 -4.69 -39.53 35.20
CA ALA A 15 -5.19 -38.15 35.24
C ALA A 15 -4.10 -37.16 34.82
N VAL A 16 -2.87 -37.31 35.33
CA VAL A 16 -1.73 -36.48 34.90
C VAL A 16 -1.43 -36.67 33.42
N LEU A 17 -1.40 -37.91 32.92
CA LEU A 17 -1.19 -38.18 31.49
C LEU A 17 -2.27 -37.55 30.61
N ALA A 18 -3.54 -37.67 30.99
CA ALA A 18 -4.65 -37.05 30.27
C ALA A 18 -4.52 -35.51 30.25
N LEU A 19 -4.07 -34.92 31.37
CA LEU A 19 -3.84 -33.48 31.48
C LEU A 19 -2.66 -33.03 30.60
N MET A 20 -1.55 -33.77 30.59
CA MET A 20 -0.42 -33.50 29.69
C MET A 20 -0.82 -33.62 28.22
N PHE A 21 -1.59 -34.65 27.85
CA PHE A 21 -2.08 -34.82 26.49
C PHE A 21 -3.01 -33.67 26.07
N SER A 22 -3.89 -33.24 26.98
CA SER A 22 -4.78 -32.09 26.74
C SER A 22 -3.99 -30.80 26.52
N LEU A 23 -2.97 -30.53 27.34
CA LEU A 23 -2.10 -29.37 27.17
C LEU A 23 -1.34 -29.40 25.83
N ALA A 24 -0.81 -30.56 25.44
CA ALA A 24 -0.13 -30.73 24.16
C ALA A 24 -1.09 -30.49 22.98
N ALA A 25 -2.31 -31.02 23.05
CA ALA A 25 -3.34 -30.80 22.03
C ALA A 25 -3.74 -29.31 21.92
N ILE A 26 -3.97 -28.63 23.04
CA ILE A 26 -4.27 -27.19 23.07
C ILE A 26 -3.12 -26.38 22.47
N SER A 27 -1.89 -26.69 22.86
CA SER A 27 -0.69 -26.02 22.34
C SER A 27 -0.58 -26.18 20.81
N LEU A 28 -0.84 -27.38 20.29
CA LEU A 28 -0.78 -27.65 18.86
C LEU A 28 -1.87 -26.89 18.08
N LEU A 29 -3.11 -26.87 18.59
CA LEU A 29 -4.20 -26.11 17.99
C LEU A 29 -3.92 -24.60 17.99
N GLN A 30 -3.32 -24.09 19.07
CA GLN A 30 -2.96 -22.68 19.18
C GLN A 30 -1.86 -22.30 18.18
N LEU A 31 -0.84 -23.16 17.99
CA LEU A 31 0.21 -22.95 16.98
C LEU A 31 -0.36 -22.93 15.55
N GLN A 32 -1.30 -23.82 15.24
CA GLN A 32 -1.95 -23.84 13.92
C GLN A 32 -2.74 -22.55 13.66
N SER A 33 -3.49 -22.07 14.65
CA SER A 33 -4.26 -20.82 14.53
C SER A 33 -3.36 -19.60 14.36
N ILE A 34 -2.22 -19.54 15.07
CA ILE A 34 -1.25 -18.45 14.96
C ILE A 34 -0.63 -18.45 13.55
N ASN A 35 -0.16 -19.60 13.07
CA ASN A 35 0.45 -19.71 11.74
C ASN A 35 -0.51 -19.26 10.63
N ALA A 36 -1.76 -19.71 10.66
CA ALA A 36 -2.76 -19.32 9.65
C ALA A 36 -3.10 -17.82 9.70
N SER A 37 -3.10 -17.21 10.89
CA SER A 37 -3.35 -15.78 11.04
C SER A 37 -2.17 -14.94 10.55
N MET A 38 -0.94 -15.39 10.82
CA MET A 38 0.28 -14.74 10.33
C MET A 38 0.40 -14.82 8.81
N GLU A 39 0.15 -15.99 8.21
CA GLU A 39 0.16 -16.17 6.76
C GLU A 39 -0.79 -15.18 6.07
N LYS A 40 -2.02 -15.07 6.59
CA LYS A 40 -3.01 -14.12 6.09
C LYS A 40 -2.57 -12.66 6.25
N LEU A 41 -1.93 -12.31 7.37
CA LEU A 41 -1.44 -10.95 7.60
C LEU A 41 -0.35 -10.60 6.59
N VAL A 42 0.66 -11.47 6.43
CA VAL A 42 1.75 -11.29 5.46
C VAL A 42 1.21 -11.18 4.03
N GLU A 43 0.22 -12.01 3.66
CA GLU A 43 -0.45 -11.91 2.37
C GLU A 43 -1.09 -10.54 2.16
N VAL A 44 -1.92 -10.08 3.11
CA VAL A 44 -2.58 -8.77 3.04
C VAL A 44 -1.56 -7.63 2.94
N THR A 45 -0.51 -7.65 3.76
CA THR A 45 0.55 -6.63 3.76
C THR A 45 1.34 -6.62 2.44
N ASN A 46 1.62 -7.78 1.84
CA ASN A 46 2.23 -7.85 0.52
C ASN A 46 1.32 -7.24 -0.57
N VAL A 47 0.01 -7.53 -0.53
CA VAL A 47 -0.94 -6.96 -1.50
C VAL A 47 -1.08 -5.44 -1.31
N LYS A 48 -1.05 -4.94 -0.05
CA LYS A 48 -1.02 -3.50 0.23
C LYS A 48 0.24 -2.85 -0.33
N THR A 49 1.41 -3.44 -0.06
CA THR A 49 2.70 -2.95 -0.57
C THR A 49 2.70 -2.88 -2.09
N ALA A 50 2.18 -3.91 -2.77
CA ALA A 50 2.02 -3.89 -4.23
C ALA A 50 1.12 -2.74 -4.70
N ALA A 51 -0.05 -2.54 -4.06
CA ALA A 51 -0.94 -1.43 -4.40
C ALA A 51 -0.29 -0.05 -4.19
N VAL A 52 0.50 0.12 -3.13
CA VAL A 52 1.24 1.38 -2.89
C VAL A 52 2.33 1.58 -3.95
N ASN A 53 3.02 0.53 -4.38
CA ASN A 53 3.98 0.62 -5.47
C ASN A 53 3.30 0.98 -6.80
N ASP A 54 2.14 0.40 -7.10
CA ASP A 54 1.34 0.77 -8.27
C ASP A 54 0.94 2.26 -8.24
N MET A 55 0.61 2.79 -7.06
CA MET A 55 0.35 4.24 -6.87
C MET A 55 1.60 5.08 -7.15
N ARG A 56 2.79 4.66 -6.66
CA ARG A 56 4.06 5.36 -6.89
C ARG A 56 4.41 5.41 -8.37
N ASP A 57 4.27 4.29 -9.06
CA ASP A 57 4.57 4.18 -10.48
C ASP A 57 3.61 5.03 -11.30
N ALA A 58 2.31 5.03 -10.96
CA ALA A 58 1.34 5.91 -11.60
C ALA A 58 1.70 7.40 -11.46
N ILE A 59 2.12 7.86 -10.27
CA ILE A 59 2.54 9.24 -10.03
C ILE A 59 3.83 9.59 -10.78
N ARG A 60 4.82 8.68 -10.81
CA ARG A 60 6.06 8.87 -11.57
C ARG A 60 5.81 8.96 -13.07
N LEU A 61 5.03 8.02 -13.60
CA LEU A 61 4.71 7.97 -15.02
C LEU A 61 3.88 9.18 -15.45
N ARG A 62 2.91 9.63 -14.63
CA ARG A 62 2.13 10.85 -14.92
C ARG A 62 3.03 12.08 -15.08
N ALA A 63 4.00 12.27 -14.18
CA ALA A 63 4.92 13.39 -14.29
C ALA A 63 5.91 13.24 -15.45
N ASN A 64 6.31 12.01 -15.76
CA ASN A 64 7.12 11.75 -16.95
C ASN A 64 6.32 12.10 -18.22
N SER A 65 5.02 11.81 -18.29
CA SER A 65 4.18 12.22 -19.42
C SER A 65 4.16 13.73 -19.63
N LEU A 66 4.03 14.54 -18.56
CA LEU A 66 4.12 16.00 -18.69
C LEU A 66 5.49 16.45 -19.24
N LYS A 67 6.57 15.83 -18.79
CA LYS A 67 7.92 16.11 -19.31
C LYS A 67 8.07 15.70 -20.77
N THR A 68 7.53 14.54 -21.15
CA THR A 68 7.52 14.06 -22.54
C THR A 68 6.71 15.02 -23.42
N MET A 69 5.49 15.39 -23.02
CA MET A 69 4.65 16.36 -23.73
C MET A 69 5.40 17.67 -24.04
N ARG A 70 6.18 18.19 -23.08
CA ARG A 70 7.01 19.40 -23.27
C ARG A 70 8.08 19.23 -24.34
N LEU A 71 8.64 18.04 -24.46
CA LEU A 71 9.74 17.74 -25.39
C LEU A 71 9.25 17.27 -26.76
N THR A 72 7.96 16.99 -26.90
CA THR A 72 7.35 16.51 -28.14
C THR A 72 6.87 17.66 -29.02
N GLU A 73 7.52 17.81 -30.18
CA GLU A 73 7.16 18.84 -31.17
C GLU A 73 5.90 18.47 -31.96
N ASP A 74 5.75 17.20 -32.36
CA ASP A 74 4.60 16.74 -33.13
C ASP A 74 3.32 16.76 -32.29
N ILE A 75 2.29 17.44 -32.79
CA ILE A 75 1.04 17.65 -32.05
C ILE A 75 0.23 16.35 -31.84
N PHE A 76 0.31 15.40 -32.76
CA PHE A 76 -0.40 14.12 -32.64
C PHE A 76 0.30 13.20 -31.64
N GLU A 77 1.63 13.18 -31.64
CA GLU A 77 2.39 12.46 -30.62
C GLU A 77 2.18 13.07 -29.22
N ARG A 78 2.11 14.40 -29.12
CA ARG A 78 1.83 15.09 -27.85
C ARG A 78 0.41 14.80 -27.35
N ASP A 79 -0.58 14.72 -28.24
CA ASP A 79 -1.94 14.28 -27.88
C ASP A 79 -1.99 12.83 -27.38
N ALA A 80 -1.28 11.92 -28.04
CA ALA A 80 -1.16 10.55 -27.55
C ALA A 80 -0.54 10.49 -26.15
N GLU A 81 0.49 11.29 -25.88
CA GLU A 81 1.10 11.36 -24.56
C GLU A 81 0.17 11.99 -23.50
N HIS A 82 -0.64 12.97 -23.88
CA HIS A 82 -1.67 13.51 -22.99
C HIS A 82 -2.71 12.45 -22.60
N GLN A 83 -3.09 11.55 -23.51
CA GLN A 83 -3.92 10.40 -23.14
C GLN A 83 -3.21 9.49 -22.13
N HIS A 84 -1.90 9.28 -22.26
CA HIS A 84 -1.12 8.54 -21.26
C HIS A 84 -1.14 9.25 -19.89
N PHE A 85 -0.91 10.56 -19.86
CA PHE A 85 -1.01 11.39 -18.66
C PHE A 85 -2.35 11.21 -17.93
N ILE A 86 -3.48 11.28 -18.64
CA ILE A 86 -4.83 11.06 -18.08
C ILE A 86 -4.96 9.63 -17.55
N ASN A 87 -4.51 8.64 -18.33
CA ASN A 87 -4.59 7.23 -17.95
C ASN A 87 -3.81 6.91 -16.66
N HIS A 88 -2.67 7.57 -16.43
CA HIS A 88 -1.89 7.39 -15.21
C HIS A 88 -2.64 7.86 -13.96
N ALA A 89 -3.44 8.93 -14.04
CA ALA A 89 -4.32 9.33 -12.94
C ALA A 89 -5.37 8.25 -12.62
N GLY A 90 -5.92 7.61 -13.65
CA GLY A 90 -6.82 6.46 -13.51
C GLY A 90 -6.16 5.27 -12.80
N LYS A 91 -4.93 4.92 -13.19
CA LYS A 91 -4.15 3.84 -12.54
C LYS A 91 -3.91 4.11 -11.06
N TYR A 92 -3.57 5.35 -10.70
CA TYR A 92 -3.43 5.75 -9.29
C TYR A 92 -4.73 5.53 -8.51
N ARG A 93 -5.87 5.97 -9.06
CA ARG A 93 -7.18 5.82 -8.41
C ARG A 93 -7.52 4.35 -8.14
N VAL A 94 -7.32 3.48 -9.14
CA VAL A 94 -7.58 2.04 -9.02
C VAL A 94 -6.69 1.40 -7.96
N ALA A 95 -5.39 1.71 -7.96
CA ALA A 95 -4.44 1.20 -6.98
C ALA A 95 -4.79 1.66 -5.55
N ARG A 96 -5.17 2.93 -5.38
CA ARG A 96 -5.62 3.47 -4.09
C ARG A 96 -6.91 2.81 -3.60
N GLU A 97 -7.87 2.58 -4.50
CA GLU A 97 -9.12 1.89 -4.16
C GLU A 97 -8.84 0.46 -3.69
N LYS A 98 -7.95 -0.27 -4.39
CA LYS A 98 -7.47 -1.59 -3.97
C LYS A 98 -6.86 -1.55 -2.57
N LEU A 99 -5.97 -0.60 -2.30
CA LEU A 99 -5.36 -0.41 -0.98
C LEU A 99 -6.40 -0.18 0.12
N VAL A 100 -7.37 0.72 -0.11
CA VAL A 100 -8.43 1.02 0.87
C VAL A 100 -9.33 -0.18 1.12
N ASN A 101 -9.67 -0.96 0.08
CA ASN A 101 -10.53 -2.13 0.18
C ASN A 101 -9.89 -3.29 0.97
N LEU A 102 -8.56 -3.33 1.08
CA LEU A 102 -7.84 -4.28 1.95
C LEU A 102 -7.96 -3.94 3.44
N GLY A 103 -8.54 -2.78 3.76
CA GLY A 103 -8.68 -2.27 5.12
C GLY A 103 -7.42 -1.56 5.61
N LEU A 104 -7.59 -0.37 6.22
CA LEU A 104 -6.49 0.44 6.72
C LEU A 104 -6.45 0.44 8.24
N ASN A 105 -5.26 0.26 8.80
CA ASN A 105 -5.01 0.50 10.22
C ASN A 105 -4.98 2.01 10.52
N GLY A 106 -4.90 2.41 11.79
CA GLY A 106 -4.93 3.83 12.19
C GLY A 106 -3.82 4.70 11.57
N LYS A 107 -2.59 4.18 11.45
CA LYS A 107 -1.45 4.87 10.84
C LYS A 107 -1.58 4.91 9.31
N GLU A 108 -1.92 3.79 8.69
CA GLU A 108 -2.18 3.70 7.24
C GLU A 108 -3.29 4.67 6.81
N ALA A 109 -4.38 4.76 7.58
CA ALA A 109 -5.48 5.69 7.33
C ALA A 109 -5.08 7.15 7.50
N ALA A 110 -4.16 7.47 8.42
CA ALA A 110 -3.62 8.82 8.56
C ALA A 110 -2.77 9.22 7.34
N ILE A 111 -1.86 8.35 6.90
CA ILE A 111 -1.03 8.58 5.70
C ILE A 111 -1.91 8.70 4.46
N ASN A 112 -2.90 7.82 4.28
CA ASN A 112 -3.82 7.87 3.14
C ASN A 112 -4.66 9.17 3.08
N ARG A 113 -4.99 9.79 4.23
CA ARG A 113 -5.64 11.10 4.26
C ARG A 113 -4.69 12.22 3.82
N GLN A 114 -3.42 12.18 4.24
CA GLN A 114 -2.40 13.14 3.79
C GLN A 114 -2.16 13.01 2.28
N LEU A 115 -2.07 11.77 1.76
CA LEU A 115 -1.99 11.50 0.33
C LEU A 115 -3.16 12.10 -0.43
N GLN A 116 -4.39 11.92 0.07
CA GLN A 116 -5.58 12.50 -0.55
C GLN A 116 -5.49 14.04 -0.62
N GLN A 117 -5.10 14.69 0.48
CA GLN A 117 -4.93 16.15 0.49
C GLN A 117 -3.89 16.62 -0.53
N LEU A 118 -2.74 15.96 -0.59
CA LEU A 118 -1.68 16.28 -1.55
C LEU A 118 -2.14 16.06 -2.99
N THR A 119 -2.85 14.97 -3.28
CA THR A 119 -3.37 14.72 -4.64
C THR A 119 -4.39 15.77 -5.08
N ILE A 120 -5.29 16.19 -4.18
CA ILE A 120 -6.25 17.28 -4.45
C ILE A 120 -5.49 18.59 -4.71
N ALA A 121 -4.50 18.92 -3.89
CA ALA A 121 -3.69 20.13 -4.07
C ALA A 121 -2.87 20.09 -5.37
N SER A 122 -2.41 18.92 -5.80
CA SER A 122 -1.63 18.74 -7.03
C SER A 122 -2.45 18.83 -8.31
N GLN A 123 -3.75 18.54 -8.23
CA GLN A 123 -4.61 18.43 -9.40
C GLN A 123 -4.62 19.68 -10.28
N PRO A 124 -4.87 20.92 -9.77
CA PRO A 124 -4.90 22.11 -10.62
C PRO A 124 -3.58 22.32 -11.37
N TYR A 125 -2.42 22.19 -10.72
CA TYR A 125 -1.13 22.38 -11.39
C TYR A 125 -0.84 21.33 -12.47
N ASN A 126 -1.31 20.09 -12.28
CA ASN A 126 -1.18 19.05 -13.30
C ASN A 126 -2.11 19.32 -14.49
N ASP A 127 -3.33 19.78 -14.23
CA ASP A 127 -4.31 20.10 -15.27
C ASP A 127 -3.84 21.32 -16.08
N ASP A 128 -3.46 22.40 -15.39
CA ASP A 128 -2.90 23.61 -16.02
C ASP A 128 -1.63 23.27 -16.83
N ALA A 129 -0.72 22.45 -16.29
CA ALA A 129 0.46 22.01 -17.03
C ALA A 129 0.09 21.27 -18.32
N SER A 130 -0.85 20.32 -18.23
CA SER A 130 -1.28 19.56 -19.42
C SER A 130 -1.97 20.44 -20.46
N GLU A 131 -2.77 21.42 -20.04
CA GLU A 131 -3.47 22.35 -20.92
C GLU A 131 -2.50 23.33 -21.60
N LEU A 132 -1.60 23.94 -20.82
CA LEU A 132 -0.62 24.89 -21.35
C LEU A 132 0.31 24.21 -22.35
N LEU A 133 0.75 22.97 -22.08
CA LEU A 133 1.56 22.17 -23.01
C LEU A 133 0.85 21.80 -24.31
N MET A 134 -0.48 21.85 -24.34
CA MET A 134 -1.30 21.62 -25.54
C MET A 134 -1.60 22.88 -26.33
N SER A 135 -1.28 24.04 -25.76
CA SER A 135 -1.50 25.36 -26.36
C SER A 135 -0.18 26.01 -26.77
N GLU A 136 -0.26 27.16 -27.43
CA GLU A 136 0.91 28.00 -27.73
C GLU A 136 1.26 28.92 -26.53
N ALA A 137 1.18 28.40 -25.31
CA ALA A 137 1.43 29.16 -24.09
C ALA A 137 2.90 29.59 -23.96
N PRO A 138 3.19 30.75 -23.34
CA PRO A 138 4.55 31.15 -23.04
C PRO A 138 5.29 30.15 -22.16
N GLU A 139 6.58 29.92 -22.43
CA GLU A 139 7.40 28.98 -21.67
C GLU A 139 7.49 29.33 -20.18
N GLU A 140 7.41 30.62 -19.83
CA GLU A 140 7.39 31.10 -18.44
C GLU A 140 6.19 30.55 -17.66
N GLU A 141 4.99 30.55 -18.26
CA GLU A 141 3.77 30.04 -17.63
C GLU A 141 3.85 28.52 -17.44
N ILE A 142 4.33 27.81 -18.47
CA ILE A 142 4.56 26.36 -18.42
C ILE A 142 5.54 26.01 -17.29
N ASN A 143 6.63 26.77 -17.15
CA ASN A 143 7.64 26.50 -16.11
C ASN A 143 7.06 26.64 -14.71
N ILE A 144 6.22 27.65 -14.45
CA ILE A 144 5.60 27.87 -13.13
C ILE A 144 4.74 26.67 -12.73
N VAL A 145 3.83 26.22 -13.60
CA VAL A 145 2.92 25.11 -13.28
C VAL A 145 3.66 23.78 -13.18
N MET A 146 4.65 23.54 -14.05
CA MET A 146 5.48 22.33 -14.02
C MET A 146 6.32 22.23 -12.75
N GLU A 147 6.86 23.34 -12.26
CA GLU A 147 7.62 23.39 -11.00
C GLU A 147 6.72 23.03 -9.81
N GLN A 148 5.54 23.64 -9.71
CA GLN A 148 4.59 23.34 -8.63
C GLN A 148 4.09 21.89 -8.69
N ALA A 149 3.78 21.39 -9.89
CA ALA A 149 3.42 19.98 -10.10
C ALA A 149 4.55 19.04 -9.63
N SER A 150 5.80 19.36 -9.93
CA SER A 150 6.97 18.58 -9.49
C SER A 150 7.18 18.60 -7.98
N ILE A 151 6.98 19.75 -7.32
CA ILE A 151 7.08 19.87 -5.85
C ILE A 151 6.05 18.96 -5.18
N LEU A 152 4.77 19.07 -5.59
CA LEU A 152 3.69 18.28 -5.02
C LEU A 152 3.83 16.79 -5.34
N GLN A 153 4.33 16.44 -6.53
CA GLN A 153 4.71 15.08 -6.87
C GLN A 153 5.72 14.51 -5.86
N GLY A 154 6.78 15.27 -5.53
CA GLY A 154 7.77 14.87 -4.54
C GLY A 154 7.14 14.53 -3.19
N LEU A 155 6.30 15.44 -2.68
CA LEU A 155 5.59 15.24 -1.41
C LEU A 155 4.68 14.01 -1.42
N ILE A 156 4.01 13.72 -2.53
CA ILE A 156 3.18 12.52 -2.69
C ILE A 156 4.07 11.27 -2.65
N LEU A 157 5.19 11.27 -3.37
CA LEU A 157 6.11 10.13 -3.41
C LEU A 157 6.75 9.85 -2.05
N ASP A 158 7.08 10.90 -1.29
CA ASP A 158 7.59 10.77 0.08
C ASP A 158 6.57 10.10 1.01
N LYS A 159 5.28 10.47 0.89
CA LYS A 159 4.21 9.85 1.67
C LYS A 159 3.94 8.40 1.27
N LEU A 160 4.07 8.08 -0.01
CA LEU A 160 3.97 6.70 -0.47
C LEU A 160 5.15 5.86 0.02
N GLU A 161 6.36 6.42 0.07
CA GLU A 161 7.53 5.76 0.65
C GLU A 161 7.35 5.50 2.15
N GLU A 162 6.84 6.47 2.91
CA GLU A 162 6.49 6.28 4.33
C GLU A 162 5.50 5.12 4.52
N LEU A 163 4.51 4.99 3.63
CA LEU A 163 3.55 3.90 3.69
C LEU A 163 4.19 2.55 3.37
N VAL A 164 5.04 2.46 2.33
CA VAL A 164 5.78 1.23 2.02
C VAL A 164 6.64 0.79 3.20
N GLN A 165 7.37 1.72 3.82
CA GLN A 165 8.21 1.42 4.99
C GLN A 165 7.36 0.92 6.16
N HIS A 166 6.17 1.48 6.36
CA HIS A 166 5.25 1.00 7.38
C HIS A 166 4.76 -0.42 7.11
N GLU A 167 4.39 -0.74 5.87
CA GLU A 167 3.98 -2.10 5.49
C GLU A 167 5.14 -3.10 5.67
N GLN A 168 6.36 -2.74 5.28
CA GLN A 168 7.55 -3.59 5.48
C GLN A 168 7.83 -3.88 6.96
N GLN A 169 7.65 -2.89 7.84
CA GLN A 169 7.76 -3.09 9.29
C GLN A 169 6.69 -4.05 9.81
N ASN A 170 5.46 -3.97 9.28
CA ASN A 170 4.39 -4.90 9.65
C ASN A 170 4.70 -6.34 9.21
N THR A 171 5.30 -6.54 8.03
CA THR A 171 5.75 -7.87 7.57
C THR A 171 6.87 -8.45 8.44
N GLN A 172 7.83 -7.62 8.89
CA GLN A 172 8.95 -8.09 9.71
C GLN A 172 8.58 -8.39 11.17
N ALA A 173 7.50 -7.77 11.67
CA ALA A 173 7.00 -7.96 13.02
C ALA A 173 5.97 -9.10 13.14
N ALA A 174 5.50 -9.64 12.00
CA ALA A 174 4.61 -10.80 11.90
C ALA A 174 5.44 -12.11 11.84
#